data_AF-A0A975BF85-F1
#
_entry.id   AF-A0A975BF85-F1
#
_cell.length_a   1.000
_cell.length_b   1.000
_cell.length_c   1.000
_cell.angle_alpha   90.00
_cell.angle_beta   90.00
_cell.angle_gamma   90.00
#
_symmetry.space_group_name_H-M   'P 1'
#
loop_
_entity.id
_entity.type
_entity.pdbx_description
1 polymer ?
#
loop_
_entity_poly.entity_id
_entity_poly.type
_entity_poly.pdbx_seq_one_letter_code
_entity_poly.pdbx_strand_id
1 'polypeptide(L)'
;MKIGHPLAEVFGFPPDNFSDMAERYRINRLCPYNNKVPSCTKDKALDPLGVCSVTTGEDIAITCPIRFRQDWLVIEDAAKFFFKQGVSWTSLQEIKLKDANGISAGNIDFVLAAYDEQDRIIDFGSLEIQSVYISGNIRMPFHYYMEDRKNRSNMTWTQTNVRPDYLSSSRKRLVPQMIYKGSILKSWNKKQVVALHKPFFETIPNLPVVEPEQADIAWMIYELNLDKTLNQYNIEHIQTVYTCFEHALEKIVTPAPGPINDFIDTLQKKLDEKLNNQPDAPALNDIINC
;
A
#
# COMPACT_ATOMS: atom_id res chain seq x y z
N MET A 1 -5.69 -12.79 -22.20
CA MET A 1 -6.13 -13.58 -21.02
C MET A 1 -7.49 -13.08 -20.57
N LYS A 2 -8.46 -13.96 -20.33
CA LYS A 2 -9.66 -13.58 -19.58
C LYS A 2 -9.18 -13.27 -18.15
N ILE A 3 -9.19 -12.00 -17.77
CA ILE A 3 -8.92 -11.63 -16.38
C ILE A 3 -10.15 -12.07 -15.58
N GLY A 4 -9.92 -12.88 -14.55
CA GLY A 4 -10.97 -13.33 -13.62
C GLY A 4 -11.62 -12.15 -12.89
N HIS A 5 -12.39 -12.44 -11.84
CA HIS A 5 -13.05 -11.41 -11.06
C HIS A 5 -12.03 -10.41 -10.48
N PRO A 6 -12.09 -9.09 -10.78
CA PRO A 6 -11.05 -8.13 -10.40
C PRO A 6 -11.15 -7.70 -8.93
N LEU A 7 -12.27 -7.95 -8.26
CA LEU A 7 -12.46 -7.66 -6.84
C LEU A 7 -12.15 -8.92 -6.03
N ALA A 8 -11.23 -8.83 -5.07
CA ALA A 8 -10.96 -9.91 -4.12
C ALA A 8 -11.84 -9.78 -2.87
N GLU A 9 -12.04 -8.55 -2.38
CA GLU A 9 -12.92 -8.25 -1.25
C GLU A 9 -13.83 -7.06 -1.55
N VAL A 10 -15.13 -7.23 -1.31
CA VAL A 10 -16.15 -6.19 -1.38
C VAL A 10 -16.79 -6.02 -0.01
N PHE A 11 -16.53 -4.87 0.62
CA PHE A 11 -16.81 -4.56 2.04
C PHE A 11 -16.23 -5.60 3.00
N GLY A 12 -15.07 -6.14 2.65
CA GLY A 12 -14.30 -7.11 3.44
C GLY A 12 -14.65 -8.58 3.23
N PHE A 13 -15.50 -8.88 2.24
CA PHE A 13 -15.93 -10.25 1.95
C PHE A 13 -15.65 -10.62 0.48
N PRO A 14 -15.24 -11.87 0.20
CA PRO A 14 -15.19 -12.40 -1.16
C PRO A 14 -16.50 -12.17 -1.93
N PRO A 15 -16.46 -11.88 -3.24
CA PRO A 15 -17.66 -11.56 -4.04
C PRO A 15 -18.75 -12.63 -4.05
N ASP A 16 -18.37 -13.89 -3.80
CA ASP A 16 -19.24 -15.06 -3.76
C ASP A 16 -19.68 -15.45 -2.33
N ASN A 17 -19.23 -14.72 -1.29
CA ASN A 17 -19.75 -14.89 0.06
C ASN A 17 -21.11 -14.22 0.18
N PHE A 18 -22.19 -15.01 0.31
CA PHE A 18 -23.56 -14.53 0.47
C PHE A 18 -24.13 -14.76 1.87
N SER A 19 -23.28 -14.90 2.88
CA SER A 19 -23.73 -14.95 4.28
C SER A 19 -24.53 -13.69 4.66
N ASP A 20 -25.42 -13.81 5.64
CA ASP A 20 -26.21 -12.66 6.15
C ASP A 20 -25.31 -11.51 6.60
N MET A 21 -24.13 -11.83 7.13
CA MET A 21 -23.13 -10.84 7.52
C MET A 21 -22.54 -10.13 6.30
N ALA A 22 -22.06 -10.86 5.28
CA ALA A 22 -21.53 -10.26 4.07
C ALA A 22 -22.58 -9.37 3.37
N GLU A 23 -23.82 -9.84 3.30
CA GLU A 23 -24.94 -9.09 2.75
C GLU A 23 -25.25 -7.83 3.54
N ARG A 24 -25.32 -7.92 4.88
CA ARG A 24 -25.51 -6.77 5.77
C ARG A 24 -24.43 -5.71 5.56
N TYR A 25 -23.17 -6.11 5.48
CA TYR A 25 -22.05 -5.18 5.30
C TYR A 25 -22.08 -4.48 3.95
N ARG A 26 -22.39 -5.21 2.88
CA ARG A 26 -22.54 -4.63 1.53
C ARG A 26 -23.73 -3.69 1.45
N ILE A 27 -24.92 -4.09 1.93
CA ILE A 27 -26.14 -3.27 1.89
C ILE A 27 -25.94 -1.95 2.66
N ASN A 28 -25.41 -2.05 3.88
CA ASN A 28 -25.24 -0.89 4.76
C ASN A 28 -23.90 -0.16 4.57
N ARG A 29 -23.08 -0.58 3.60
CA ARG A 29 -21.76 0.01 3.28
C ARG A 29 -20.83 0.05 4.50
N LEU A 30 -20.86 -0.99 5.34
CA LEU A 30 -20.09 -1.08 6.59
C LEU A 30 -18.65 -1.52 6.33
N CYS A 31 -17.73 -1.11 7.20
CA CYS A 31 -16.34 -1.55 7.21
C CYS A 31 -16.11 -2.53 8.36
N PRO A 32 -15.65 -3.77 8.11
CA PRO A 32 -15.40 -4.74 9.18
C PRO A 32 -14.09 -4.50 9.94
N TYR A 33 -13.22 -3.61 9.47
CA TYR A 33 -11.84 -3.49 9.95
C TYR A 33 -11.61 -2.25 10.81
N ASN A 34 -12.35 -2.09 11.91
CA ASN A 34 -12.09 -1.04 12.92
C ASN A 34 -11.85 0.37 12.33
N ASN A 35 -12.70 0.76 11.38
CA ASN A 35 -12.63 2.10 10.79
C ASN A 35 -13.07 3.16 11.82
N LYS A 36 -12.69 4.42 11.61
CA LYS A 36 -13.04 5.53 12.50
C LYS A 36 -14.55 5.68 12.72
N VAL A 37 -15.32 5.34 11.69
CA VAL A 37 -16.78 5.24 11.74
C VAL A 37 -17.18 3.84 11.25
N PRO A 38 -18.36 3.32 11.62
CA PRO A 38 -18.79 1.99 11.19
C PRO A 38 -18.82 1.80 9.66
N SER A 39 -19.02 2.88 8.90
CA SER A 39 -19.14 2.84 7.43
C SER A 39 -17.78 2.86 6.73
N CYS A 40 -17.73 2.30 5.51
CA CYS A 40 -16.61 2.48 4.61
C CYS A 40 -16.48 3.96 4.21
N THR A 41 -15.26 4.48 4.22
CA THR A 41 -14.95 5.88 3.91
C THR A 41 -14.07 6.04 2.67
N LYS A 42 -13.80 4.94 1.94
CA LYS A 42 -12.93 4.96 0.76
C LYS A 42 -13.59 5.72 -0.38
N ASP A 43 -12.85 6.69 -0.95
CA ASP A 43 -13.26 7.59 -2.03
C ASP A 43 -14.31 8.63 -1.60
N LYS A 44 -15.57 8.25 -1.36
CA LYS A 44 -16.66 9.17 -1.00
C LYS A 44 -17.47 8.65 0.18
N ALA A 45 -17.88 9.55 1.09
CA ALA A 45 -18.66 9.16 2.26
C ALA A 45 -20.07 8.62 1.92
N LEU A 46 -20.73 9.18 0.91
CA LEU A 46 -22.10 8.81 0.52
C LEU A 46 -22.16 7.69 -0.53
N ASP A 47 -21.06 7.46 -1.25
CA ASP A 47 -20.93 6.38 -2.25
C ASP A 47 -19.52 5.78 -2.17
N PRO A 48 -19.22 5.04 -1.09
CA PRO A 48 -17.88 4.55 -0.86
C PRO A 48 -17.53 3.43 -1.82
N LEU A 49 -16.29 3.47 -2.29
CA LEU A 49 -15.70 2.38 -3.07
C LEU A 49 -15.27 1.28 -2.12
N GLY A 50 -16.19 0.36 -1.82
CA GLY A 50 -16.00 -0.75 -0.86
C GLY A 50 -15.04 -1.85 -1.31
N VAL A 51 -14.03 -1.56 -2.12
CA VAL A 51 -13.04 -2.54 -2.60
C VAL A 51 -11.85 -2.52 -1.65
N CYS A 52 -11.73 -3.54 -0.79
CA CYS A 52 -10.66 -3.64 0.19
C CYS A 52 -9.38 -4.20 -0.43
N SER A 53 -9.53 -5.17 -1.34
CA SER A 53 -8.46 -5.79 -2.10
C SER A 53 -8.92 -6.16 -3.52
N VAL A 54 -7.95 -6.30 -4.42
CA VAL A 54 -8.17 -6.64 -5.84
C VAL A 54 -7.42 -7.92 -6.20
N THR A 55 -7.96 -8.67 -7.17
CA THR A 55 -7.32 -9.88 -7.70
C THR A 55 -6.49 -9.54 -8.92
N THR A 56 -5.26 -10.02 -8.98
CA THR A 56 -4.30 -9.74 -10.05
C THR A 56 -3.57 -11.02 -10.45
N GLY A 57 -4.12 -11.72 -11.44
CA GLY A 57 -3.67 -13.09 -11.74
C GLY A 57 -4.10 -14.02 -10.62
N GLU A 58 -3.14 -14.70 -9.99
CA GLU A 58 -3.37 -15.56 -8.82
C GLU A 58 -3.18 -14.79 -7.49
N ASP A 59 -2.63 -13.57 -7.54
CA ASP A 59 -2.32 -12.78 -6.36
C ASP A 59 -3.48 -11.87 -5.95
N ILE A 60 -3.45 -11.45 -4.69
CA ILE A 60 -4.33 -10.43 -4.14
C ILE A 60 -3.50 -9.22 -3.75
N ALA A 61 -4.02 -8.01 -3.97
CA ALA A 61 -3.40 -6.79 -3.49
C ALA A 61 -4.35 -6.02 -2.57
N ILE A 62 -3.88 -5.71 -1.36
CA ILE A 62 -4.61 -4.84 -0.42
C ILE A 62 -4.52 -3.40 -0.91
N THR A 63 -5.68 -2.79 -1.17
CA THR A 63 -5.81 -1.42 -1.72
C THR A 63 -6.45 -0.45 -0.72
N CYS A 64 -6.70 -0.90 0.50
CA CYS A 64 -7.28 -0.10 1.57
C CYS A 64 -6.42 -0.27 2.83
N PRO A 65 -5.85 0.81 3.40
CA PRO A 65 -5.00 0.69 4.59
C PRO A 65 -5.79 0.25 5.83
N ILE A 66 -7.09 0.57 5.88
CA ILE A 66 -7.99 0.14 6.96
C ILE A 66 -8.09 -1.39 7.03
N ARG A 67 -7.87 -2.12 5.93
CA ARG A 67 -7.86 -3.59 5.91
C ARG A 67 -6.84 -4.20 6.87
N PHE A 68 -5.72 -3.52 7.13
CA PHE A 68 -4.67 -3.97 8.07
C PHE A 68 -5.10 -3.85 9.53
N ARG A 69 -6.26 -3.25 9.83
CA ARG A 69 -6.76 -3.10 11.21
C ARG A 69 -7.62 -4.28 11.67
N GLN A 70 -7.68 -5.36 10.88
CA GLN A 70 -8.37 -6.59 11.28
C GLN A 70 -7.83 -7.06 12.64
N ASP A 71 -8.75 -7.21 13.58
CA ASP A 71 -8.52 -7.72 14.94
C ASP A 71 -7.39 -7.02 15.71
N TRP A 72 -7.00 -5.81 15.27
CA TRP A 72 -5.85 -5.08 15.78
C TRP A 72 -4.51 -5.85 15.75
N LEU A 73 -4.42 -6.92 14.97
CA LEU A 73 -3.24 -7.81 14.91
C LEU A 73 -1.95 -7.05 14.65
N VAL A 74 -1.96 -6.15 13.66
CA VAL A 74 -0.79 -5.33 13.29
C VAL A 74 -0.34 -4.41 14.43
N ILE A 75 -1.28 -3.89 15.22
CA ILE A 75 -0.99 -3.05 16.38
C ILE A 75 -0.36 -3.89 17.48
N GLU A 76 -0.92 -5.06 17.76
CA GLU A 76 -0.37 -5.98 18.77
C GLU A 76 1.04 -6.45 18.42
N ASP A 77 1.29 -6.78 17.15
CA ASP A 77 2.62 -7.18 16.68
C ASP A 77 3.62 -6.02 16.80
N ALA A 78 3.24 -4.81 16.41
CA ALA A 78 4.06 -3.62 16.58
C ALA A 78 4.43 -3.38 18.05
N ALA A 79 3.48 -3.55 18.97
CA ALA A 79 3.71 -3.39 20.40
C ALA A 79 4.79 -4.35 20.94
N LYS A 80 4.79 -5.62 20.47
CA LYS A 80 5.79 -6.64 20.86
C LYS A 80 7.21 -6.24 20.46
N PHE A 81 7.37 -5.48 19.37
CA PHE A 81 8.68 -4.99 18.94
C PHE A 81 9.13 -3.75 19.74
N PHE A 82 8.20 -2.88 20.11
CA PHE A 82 8.49 -1.64 20.84
C PHE A 82 8.76 -1.87 22.32
N PHE A 83 7.96 -2.72 22.97
CA PHE A 83 7.90 -2.80 24.41
C PHE A 83 8.17 -4.20 24.94
N LYS A 84 8.69 -4.26 26.17
CA LYS A 84 8.80 -5.51 26.91
C LYS A 84 7.41 -5.99 27.33
N GLN A 85 7.27 -7.30 27.51
CA GLN A 85 6.05 -7.89 28.04
C GLN A 85 5.69 -7.27 29.41
N GLY A 86 4.39 -7.03 29.63
CA GLY A 86 3.85 -6.49 30.88
C GLY A 86 3.85 -4.96 30.97
N VAL A 87 4.41 -4.24 29.99
CA VAL A 87 4.28 -2.78 29.90
C VAL A 87 2.86 -2.41 29.47
N SER A 88 2.27 -1.43 30.16
CA SER A 88 0.99 -0.82 29.77
C SER A 88 1.18 0.10 28.58
N TRP A 89 0.39 -0.07 27.53
CA TRP A 89 0.46 0.75 26.31
C TRP A 89 -0.92 0.96 25.69
N THR A 90 -1.01 1.98 24.83
CA THR A 90 -2.19 2.25 24.00
C THR A 90 -1.75 2.65 22.59
N SER A 91 -2.69 2.67 21.64
CA SER A 91 -2.45 3.14 20.27
C SER A 91 -3.20 4.45 20.01
N LEU A 92 -2.50 5.42 19.44
CA LEU A 92 -3.03 6.73 19.08
C LEU A 92 -2.97 6.89 17.56
N GLN A 93 -4.08 7.29 16.94
CA GLN A 93 -4.19 7.36 15.48
C GLN A 93 -3.92 8.76 14.94
N GLU A 94 -3.32 8.84 13.75
CA GLU A 94 -3.12 10.07 12.96
C GLU A 94 -2.44 11.21 13.73
N ILE A 95 -1.31 10.90 14.36
CA ILE A 95 -0.58 11.85 15.21
C ILE A 95 0.28 12.76 14.35
N LYS A 96 0.04 14.07 14.44
CA LYS A 96 0.79 15.08 13.71
C LYS A 96 2.24 15.15 14.20
N LEU A 97 3.17 14.93 13.28
CA LEU A 97 4.60 15.09 13.49
C LEU A 97 5.06 16.45 12.98
N LYS A 98 5.87 17.15 13.77
CA LYS A 98 6.48 18.43 13.39
C LYS A 98 7.99 18.31 13.34
N ASP A 99 8.61 19.07 12.45
CA ASP A 99 10.05 19.26 12.42
C ASP A 99 10.51 20.26 13.50
N ALA A 100 11.82 20.51 13.54
CA ALA A 100 12.43 21.45 14.49
C ALA A 100 11.94 22.91 14.37
N ASN A 101 11.39 23.29 13.22
CA ASN A 101 10.82 24.62 12.97
C ASN A 101 9.32 24.67 13.28
N GLY A 102 8.74 23.57 13.77
CA GLY A 102 7.30 23.44 14.01
C GLY A 102 6.46 23.22 12.75
N ILE A 103 7.09 22.99 11.60
CA ILE A 103 6.43 22.71 10.32
C ILE A 103 5.99 21.25 10.30
N SER A 104 4.81 20.98 9.73
CA SER A 104 4.27 19.63 9.66
C SER A 104 5.11 18.73 8.74
N ALA A 105 5.67 17.65 9.30
CA ALA A 105 6.31 16.56 8.56
C ALA A 105 5.28 15.49 8.10
N GLY A 106 4.01 15.65 8.49
CA GLY A 106 2.92 14.74 8.16
C GLY A 106 2.29 14.15 9.43
N ASN A 107 1.32 13.24 9.26
CA ASN A 107 0.71 12.51 10.38
C ASN A 107 1.20 11.07 10.37
N ILE A 108 1.68 10.55 11.50
CA ILE A 108 1.97 9.13 11.68
C ILE A 108 0.66 8.38 11.79
N ASP A 109 0.50 7.26 11.06
CA ASP A 109 -0.74 6.49 11.06
C ASP A 109 -1.12 6.02 12.47
N PHE A 110 -0.16 5.42 13.17
CA PHE A 110 -0.30 5.01 14.56
C PHE A 110 0.96 5.31 15.37
N VAL A 111 0.78 5.85 16.57
CA VAL A 111 1.81 5.92 17.60
C VAL A 111 1.38 5.03 18.74
N LEU A 112 2.18 4.01 19.05
CA LEU A 112 1.97 3.19 20.23
C LEU A 112 2.74 3.83 21.37
N ALA A 113 2.05 4.20 22.44
CA ALA A 113 2.62 4.89 23.58
C ALA A 113 2.54 4.00 24.84
N ALA A 114 3.69 3.74 25.44
CA ALA A 114 3.78 3.10 26.74
C ALA A 114 3.62 4.15 27.85
N TYR A 115 2.94 3.80 28.93
CA TYR A 115 2.69 4.71 30.06
C TYR A 115 2.83 4.01 31.43
N ASP A 116 3.14 4.81 32.45
CA ASP A 116 3.26 4.35 33.84
C ASP A 116 1.90 4.32 34.57
N GLU A 117 1.89 3.89 35.83
CA GLU A 117 0.67 3.82 36.67
C GLU A 117 0.03 5.19 36.96
N GLN A 118 0.70 6.29 36.61
CA GLN A 118 0.19 7.66 36.72
C GLN A 118 -0.20 8.24 35.36
N ASP A 119 -0.41 7.38 34.35
CA ASP A 119 -0.79 7.73 32.98
C ASP A 119 0.22 8.64 32.25
N ARG A 120 1.49 8.63 32.65
CA ARG A 120 2.55 9.41 31.99
C ARG A 120 3.23 8.58 30.93
N ILE A 121 3.39 9.15 29.73
CA ILE A 121 4.10 8.50 28.62
C ILE A 121 5.57 8.31 28.99
N ILE A 122 6.05 7.07 28.92
CA ILE A 122 7.44 6.70 29.20
C ILE A 122 8.24 6.35 27.95
N ASP A 123 7.57 5.82 26.93
CA ASP A 123 8.19 5.50 25.64
C ASP A 123 7.15 5.41 24.52
N PHE A 124 7.58 5.40 23.26
CA PHE A 124 6.69 5.20 22.12
C PHE A 124 7.41 4.61 20.91
N GLY A 125 6.63 3.97 20.03
CA GLY A 125 7.06 3.56 18.69
C GLY A 125 6.05 4.01 17.64
N SER A 126 6.50 4.17 16.41
CA SER A 126 5.64 4.57 15.28
C SER A 126 5.30 3.37 14.40
N LEU A 127 4.05 3.25 13.99
CA LEU A 127 3.60 2.28 12.99
C LEU A 127 3.03 3.04 11.78
N GLU A 128 3.58 2.75 10.61
CA GLU A 128 3.07 3.20 9.30
C GLU A 128 2.50 2.01 8.55
N ILE A 129 1.29 2.14 8.01
CA ILE A 129 0.62 1.09 7.24
C ILE A 129 0.59 1.51 5.78
N GLN A 130 1.11 0.67 4.90
CA GLN A 130 1.14 1.01 3.49
C GLN A 130 0.44 -0.05 2.62
N SER A 131 -0.79 0.29 2.22
CA SER A 131 -1.54 -0.39 1.16
C SER A 131 -1.12 0.12 -0.23
N VAL A 132 -1.53 -0.59 -1.28
CA VAL A 132 -1.08 -0.34 -2.65
C VAL A 132 -2.08 0.49 -3.43
N TYR A 133 -1.57 1.43 -4.23
CA TYR A 133 -2.33 2.05 -5.31
C TYR A 133 -2.70 1.04 -6.38
N ILE A 134 -3.72 1.35 -7.16
CA ILE A 134 -4.03 0.61 -8.38
C ILE A 134 -4.04 1.56 -9.56
N SER A 135 -3.63 1.06 -10.73
CA SER A 135 -3.95 1.69 -12.00
C SER A 135 -5.23 1.07 -12.59
N GLY A 136 -5.89 1.77 -13.50
CA GLY A 136 -7.13 1.30 -14.12
C GLY A 136 -8.38 1.63 -13.30
N ASN A 137 -9.56 1.33 -13.85
CA ASN A 137 -10.84 1.69 -13.25
C ASN A 137 -11.45 0.51 -12.49
N ILE A 138 -11.32 0.51 -11.16
CA ILE A 138 -11.97 -0.50 -10.30
C ILE A 138 -13.43 -0.15 -9.94
N ARG A 139 -13.82 1.11 -10.14
CA ARG A 139 -15.14 1.62 -9.78
C ARG A 139 -16.22 1.02 -10.68
N MET A 140 -15.96 0.89 -11.98
CA MET A 140 -16.88 0.23 -12.92
C MET A 140 -17.19 -1.23 -12.55
N PRO A 141 -16.20 -2.14 -12.40
CA PRO A 141 -16.50 -3.52 -11.98
C PRO A 141 -17.16 -3.58 -10.60
N PHE A 142 -16.78 -2.68 -9.68
CA PHE A 142 -17.45 -2.60 -8.38
C PHE A 142 -18.94 -2.29 -8.52
N HIS A 143 -19.32 -1.23 -9.24
CA HIS A 143 -20.75 -0.89 -9.43
C HIS A 143 -21.49 -1.99 -10.19
N TYR A 144 -20.88 -2.55 -11.23
CA TYR A 144 -21.45 -3.66 -11.96
C TYR A 144 -21.69 -4.88 -11.05
N TYR A 145 -20.75 -5.26 -10.19
CA TYR A 145 -20.99 -6.31 -9.19
C TYR A 145 -22.13 -5.94 -8.23
N MET A 146 -22.13 -4.70 -7.71
CA MET A 146 -23.09 -4.26 -6.69
C MET A 146 -24.55 -4.20 -7.18
N GLU A 147 -24.78 -3.99 -8.48
CA GLU A 147 -26.12 -3.99 -9.09
C GLU A 147 -26.81 -5.36 -9.06
N ASP A 148 -26.06 -6.45 -9.23
CA ASP A 148 -26.60 -7.82 -9.25
C ASP A 148 -25.57 -8.83 -8.72
N ARG A 149 -25.32 -8.74 -7.42
CA ARG A 149 -24.25 -9.49 -6.73
C ARG A 149 -24.38 -11.01 -6.89
N LYS A 150 -25.61 -11.53 -6.93
CA LYS A 150 -25.87 -12.97 -7.04
C LYS A 150 -25.50 -13.51 -8.42
N ASN A 151 -25.89 -12.83 -9.49
CA ASN A 151 -25.61 -13.29 -10.85
C ASN A 151 -24.20 -12.88 -11.34
N ARG A 152 -23.54 -11.93 -10.66
CA ARG A 152 -22.25 -11.36 -11.08
C ARG A 152 -21.07 -11.74 -10.18
N SER A 153 -21.23 -12.62 -9.19
CA SER A 153 -20.14 -13.08 -8.32
C SER A 153 -19.01 -13.81 -9.06
N ASN A 154 -19.32 -14.48 -10.17
CA ASN A 154 -18.34 -15.14 -11.05
C ASN A 154 -18.08 -14.34 -12.34
N MET A 155 -18.30 -13.01 -12.32
CA MET A 155 -18.10 -12.19 -13.51
C MET A 155 -16.65 -12.25 -14.02
N THR A 156 -16.49 -12.29 -15.33
CA THR A 156 -15.22 -12.00 -16.00
C THR A 156 -15.19 -10.53 -16.37
N TRP A 157 -14.07 -9.85 -16.16
CA TRP A 157 -13.99 -8.42 -16.43
C TRP A 157 -12.81 -8.10 -17.34
N THR A 158 -13.10 -7.84 -18.61
CA THR A 158 -12.07 -7.66 -19.67
C THR A 158 -11.79 -6.21 -20.02
N GLN A 159 -12.61 -5.26 -19.55
CA GLN A 159 -12.54 -3.86 -19.99
C GLN A 159 -11.52 -3.02 -19.21
N THR A 160 -10.92 -3.53 -18.13
CA THR A 160 -10.04 -2.73 -17.27
C THR A 160 -8.74 -3.45 -16.94
N ASN A 161 -7.63 -2.74 -17.14
CA ASN A 161 -6.31 -3.15 -16.65
C ASN A 161 -6.14 -2.73 -15.18
N VAL A 162 -7.00 -3.26 -14.30
CA VAL A 162 -6.80 -3.05 -12.85
C VAL A 162 -5.58 -3.86 -12.44
N ARG A 163 -4.56 -3.16 -11.96
CA ARG A 163 -3.33 -3.77 -11.46
C ARG A 163 -2.75 -2.93 -10.33
N PRO A 164 -2.02 -3.53 -9.39
CA PRO A 164 -1.40 -2.80 -8.31
C PRO A 164 -0.23 -1.99 -8.87
N ASP A 165 -0.15 -0.72 -8.51
CA ASP A 165 0.96 0.15 -8.84
C ASP A 165 1.94 0.19 -7.66
N TYR A 166 2.64 -0.93 -7.46
CA TYR A 166 3.63 -1.07 -6.39
C TYR A 166 4.75 -0.03 -6.52
N LEU A 167 5.18 0.26 -7.75
CA LEU A 167 6.26 1.22 -8.01
C LEU A 167 5.91 2.63 -7.55
N SER A 168 4.73 3.15 -7.92
CA SER A 168 4.27 4.45 -7.42
C SER A 168 4.00 4.40 -5.92
N SER A 169 3.47 3.29 -5.39
CA SER A 169 3.19 3.12 -3.96
C SER A 169 4.46 3.16 -3.11
N SER A 170 5.56 2.62 -3.62
CA SER A 170 6.89 2.74 -3.01
C SER A 170 7.39 4.18 -3.16
N ARG A 171 7.64 4.63 -4.40
CA ARG A 171 8.38 5.88 -4.67
C ARG A 171 7.67 7.16 -4.27
N LYS A 172 6.34 7.20 -4.34
CA LYS A 172 5.54 8.43 -4.07
C LYS A 172 4.92 8.46 -2.68
N ARG A 173 5.03 7.38 -1.90
CA ARG A 173 4.44 7.31 -0.57
C ARG A 173 5.40 6.72 0.45
N LEU A 174 5.73 5.43 0.36
CA LEU A 174 6.56 4.76 1.37
C LEU A 174 7.90 5.49 1.56
N VAL A 175 8.62 5.75 0.46
CA VAL A 175 9.94 6.39 0.51
C VAL A 175 9.89 7.81 1.09
N PRO A 176 9.02 8.73 0.62
CA PRO A 176 8.85 10.02 1.26
C PRO A 176 8.54 9.94 2.75
N GLN A 177 7.65 9.03 3.18
CA GLN A 177 7.30 8.89 4.60
C GLN A 177 8.51 8.47 5.43
N MET A 178 9.30 7.50 4.94
CA MET A 178 10.54 7.08 5.59
C MET A 178 11.56 8.22 5.69
N ILE A 179 11.73 9.01 4.61
CA ILE A 179 12.66 10.13 4.61
C ILE A 179 12.23 11.21 5.62
N TYR A 180 10.99 11.70 5.53
CA TYR A 180 10.58 12.86 6.32
C TYR A 180 10.25 12.50 7.77
N LYS A 181 9.40 11.49 8.00
CA LYS A 181 9.01 11.09 9.35
C LYS A 181 10.07 10.20 9.98
N GLY A 182 10.57 9.23 9.22
CA GLY A 182 11.48 8.23 9.74
C GLY A 182 12.83 8.81 10.18
N SER A 183 13.34 9.85 9.50
CA SER A 183 14.56 10.54 9.94
C SER A 183 14.38 11.27 11.27
N ILE A 184 13.21 11.90 11.49
CA ILE A 184 12.89 12.54 12.78
C ILE A 184 12.82 11.49 13.89
N LEU A 185 12.09 10.40 13.66
CA LEU A 185 11.94 9.30 14.63
C LEU A 185 13.29 8.65 14.95
N LYS A 186 14.15 8.45 13.94
CA LYS A 186 15.52 7.98 14.12
C LYS A 186 16.35 8.94 14.97
N SER A 187 16.25 10.26 14.73
CA SER A 187 16.96 11.26 15.54
C SER A 187 16.55 11.26 17.02
N TRP A 188 15.32 10.82 17.32
CA TRP A 188 14.82 10.65 18.68
C TRP A 188 15.08 9.26 19.27
N ASN A 189 15.82 8.43 18.53
CA ASN A 189 16.14 7.04 18.86
C ASN A 189 14.86 6.22 19.13
N LYS A 190 13.84 6.40 18.27
CA LYS A 190 12.56 5.69 18.36
C LYS A 190 12.46 4.60 17.31
N LYS A 191 12.02 3.43 17.77
CA LYS A 191 11.72 2.28 16.92
C LYS A 191 10.51 2.55 16.03
N GLN A 192 10.55 1.97 14.84
CA GLN A 192 9.56 2.17 13.79
C GLN A 192 9.10 0.81 13.27
N VAL A 193 7.83 0.72 12.89
CA VAL A 193 7.26 -0.44 12.19
C VAL A 193 6.66 0.05 10.88
N VAL A 194 6.92 -0.70 9.81
CA VAL A 194 6.22 -0.54 8.54
C VAL A 194 5.47 -1.83 8.26
N ALA A 195 4.14 -1.76 8.18
CA ALA A 195 3.30 -2.90 7.86
C ALA A 195 2.94 -2.93 6.37
N LEU A 196 3.22 -4.06 5.72
CA LEU A 196 3.10 -4.23 4.28
C LEU A 196 2.42 -5.55 3.92
N HIS A 197 1.76 -5.57 2.76
CA HIS A 197 1.34 -6.83 2.14
C HIS A 197 2.55 -7.48 1.45
N LYS A 198 2.68 -8.82 1.52
CA LYS A 198 3.82 -9.58 0.99
C LYS A 198 4.17 -9.25 -0.48
N PRO A 199 3.22 -9.28 -1.44
CA PRO A 199 3.48 -8.87 -2.82
C PRO A 199 4.06 -7.45 -2.97
N PHE A 200 3.73 -6.53 -2.05
CA PHE A 200 4.32 -5.19 -2.10
C PHE A 200 5.75 -5.17 -1.57
N PHE A 201 6.01 -5.87 -0.46
CA PHE A 201 7.37 -5.98 0.08
C PHE A 201 8.34 -6.63 -0.92
N GLU A 202 7.89 -7.65 -1.66
CA GLU A 202 8.70 -8.32 -2.69
C GLU A 202 9.13 -7.39 -3.84
N THR A 203 8.53 -6.21 -3.98
CA THR A 203 8.96 -5.18 -4.96
C THR A 203 10.02 -4.22 -4.42
N ILE A 204 10.27 -4.24 -3.11
CA ILE A 204 11.30 -3.44 -2.44
C ILE A 204 12.66 -4.16 -2.63
N PRO A 205 13.76 -3.43 -2.85
CA PRO A 205 15.09 -4.06 -2.92
C PRO A 205 15.40 -4.83 -1.63
N ASN A 206 16.23 -5.88 -1.73
CA ASN A 206 16.69 -6.63 -0.58
C ASN A 206 17.34 -5.70 0.45
N LEU A 207 16.79 -5.68 1.66
CA LEU A 207 17.23 -4.80 2.74
C LEU A 207 18.29 -5.48 3.59
N PRO A 208 19.32 -4.74 4.09
CA PRO A 208 20.32 -5.30 4.99
C PRO A 208 19.68 -5.65 6.35
N VAL A 209 19.64 -6.95 6.67
CA VAL A 209 19.00 -7.47 7.87
C VAL A 209 19.95 -7.40 9.08
N VAL A 210 19.39 -7.08 10.25
CA VAL A 210 20.08 -7.08 11.55
C VAL A 210 19.24 -7.79 12.60
N GLU A 211 19.80 -8.01 13.78
CA GLU A 211 19.06 -8.57 14.92
C GLU A 211 18.00 -7.57 15.47
N PRO A 212 16.89 -8.05 16.06
CA PRO A 212 15.80 -7.19 16.55
C PRO A 212 16.23 -6.11 17.54
N GLU A 213 17.26 -6.36 18.35
CA GLU A 213 17.79 -5.42 19.35
C GLU A 213 18.56 -4.26 18.70
N GLN A 214 19.10 -4.48 17.50
CA GLN A 214 19.86 -3.49 16.73
C GLN A 214 18.98 -2.73 15.73
N ALA A 215 17.73 -3.16 15.56
CA ALA A 215 16.85 -2.67 14.52
C ALA A 215 16.19 -1.34 14.90
N ASP A 216 16.22 -0.39 13.97
CA ASP A 216 15.41 0.83 14.03
C ASP A 216 14.03 0.61 13.42
N ILE A 217 13.95 -0.24 12.40
CA ILE A 217 12.72 -0.55 11.66
C ILE A 217 12.46 -2.05 11.70
N ALA A 218 11.23 -2.41 12.06
CA ALA A 218 10.65 -3.72 11.82
C ALA A 218 9.67 -3.65 10.64
N TRP A 219 9.98 -4.35 9.57
CA TRP A 219 9.11 -4.51 8.40
C TRP A 219 8.23 -5.72 8.64
N MET A 220 6.98 -5.49 9.04
CA MET A 220 6.02 -6.55 9.33
C MET A 220 5.23 -6.87 8.07
N ILE A 221 5.37 -8.12 7.62
CA ILE A 221 4.88 -8.56 6.33
C ILE A 221 3.68 -9.47 6.53
N TYR A 222 2.57 -9.10 5.92
CA TYR A 222 1.30 -9.76 6.05
C TYR A 222 0.80 -10.34 4.72
N GLU A 223 -0.05 -11.35 4.79
CA GLU A 223 -0.73 -11.95 3.65
C GLU A 223 -2.21 -12.18 3.96
N LEU A 224 -3.03 -12.31 2.92
CA LEU A 224 -4.44 -12.65 3.04
C LEU A 224 -4.67 -14.13 2.76
N ASN A 225 -5.07 -14.88 3.79
CA ASN A 225 -5.39 -16.30 3.69
C ASN A 225 -6.91 -16.51 3.72
N LEU A 226 -7.42 -17.26 2.73
CA LEU A 226 -8.85 -17.56 2.64
C LEU A 226 -9.23 -18.67 3.62
N ASP A 227 -10.01 -18.32 4.64
CA ASP A 227 -10.78 -19.30 5.40
C ASP A 227 -11.91 -19.82 4.50
N LYS A 228 -11.75 -21.05 4.01
CA LYS A 228 -12.72 -21.72 3.12
C LYS A 228 -14.03 -22.06 3.82
N THR A 229 -14.04 -22.20 5.15
CA THR A 229 -15.23 -22.52 5.93
C THR A 229 -16.13 -21.29 6.03
N LEU A 230 -15.53 -20.14 6.33
CA LEU A 230 -16.25 -18.87 6.46
C LEU A 230 -16.37 -18.11 5.13
N ASN A 231 -15.65 -18.55 4.10
CA ASN A 231 -15.40 -17.85 2.84
C ASN A 231 -14.97 -16.40 3.08
N GLN A 232 -13.93 -16.19 3.88
CA GLN A 232 -13.42 -14.86 4.26
C GLN A 232 -11.91 -14.86 4.28
N TYR A 233 -11.30 -13.74 3.87
CA TYR A 233 -9.86 -13.57 3.99
C TYR A 233 -9.50 -13.09 5.39
N ASN A 234 -8.53 -13.73 6.02
CA ASN A 234 -7.90 -13.29 7.26
C ASN A 234 -6.50 -12.75 6.95
N ILE A 235 -6.14 -11.65 7.60
CA ILE A 235 -4.77 -11.15 7.54
C ILE A 235 -3.91 -11.95 8.51
N GLU A 236 -2.77 -12.44 8.03
CA GLU A 236 -1.84 -13.23 8.83
C GLU A 236 -0.44 -12.64 8.72
N HIS A 237 0.26 -12.60 9.86
CA HIS A 237 1.65 -12.17 9.91
C HIS A 237 2.55 -13.31 9.41
N ILE A 238 3.30 -13.06 8.34
CA ILE A 238 4.13 -14.07 7.69
C ILE A 238 5.59 -14.00 8.16
N GLN A 239 6.13 -12.79 8.26
CA GLN A 239 7.51 -12.58 8.68
C GLN A 239 7.75 -11.13 9.10
N THR A 240 8.75 -10.93 9.94
CA THR A 240 9.31 -9.60 10.24
C THR A 240 10.74 -9.53 9.74
N VAL A 241 11.07 -8.47 8.99
CA VAL A 241 12.45 -8.16 8.59
C VAL A 241 12.93 -6.98 9.42
N TYR A 242 14.08 -7.11 10.07
CA TYR A 242 14.64 -6.10 10.97
C TYR A 242 15.81 -5.39 10.29
N THR A 243 15.83 -4.05 10.30
CA THR A 243 16.85 -3.26 9.59
C THR A 243 17.27 -2.02 10.38
N CYS A 244 18.53 -1.60 10.22
CA CYS A 244 18.94 -0.23 10.58
C CYS A 244 18.29 0.78 9.62
N PHE A 245 17.92 1.95 10.12
CA PHE A 245 17.22 2.98 9.35
C PHE A 245 18.05 3.46 8.15
N GLU A 246 19.32 3.83 8.38
CA GLU A 246 20.20 4.40 7.35
C GLU A 246 20.45 3.39 6.22
N HIS A 247 20.75 2.14 6.56
CA HIS A 247 21.03 1.09 5.59
C HIS A 247 19.80 0.73 4.75
N ALA A 248 18.62 0.65 5.36
CA ALA A 248 17.38 0.40 4.63
C ALA A 248 17.06 1.56 3.69
N LEU A 249 17.17 2.80 4.18
CA LEU A 249 16.88 3.98 3.39
C LEU A 249 17.81 4.09 2.18
N GLU A 250 19.12 3.92 2.39
CA GLU A 250 20.13 3.97 1.32
C GLU A 250 19.81 3.00 0.18
N LYS A 251 19.45 1.74 0.51
CA LYS A 251 19.08 0.74 -0.50
C LYS A 251 17.80 1.06 -1.24
N ILE A 252 16.83 1.67 -0.57
CA ILE A 252 15.54 1.99 -1.18
C ILE A 252 15.64 3.21 -2.11
N VAL A 253 16.43 4.23 -1.75
CA VAL A 253 16.55 5.46 -2.54
C VAL A 253 17.58 5.40 -3.66
N THR A 254 18.49 4.42 -3.62
CA THR A 254 19.59 4.27 -4.58
C THR A 254 19.29 3.15 -5.58
N PRO A 255 18.65 3.43 -6.73
CA PRO A 255 18.40 2.40 -7.74
C PRO A 255 19.72 1.88 -8.32
N ALA A 256 19.81 0.56 -8.50
CA ALA A 256 20.92 -0.03 -9.24
C ALA A 256 20.83 0.40 -10.71
N PRO A 257 21.91 0.95 -11.31
CA PRO A 257 21.90 1.31 -12.71
C PRO A 257 21.83 0.05 -13.58
N GLY A 258 20.97 0.09 -14.61
CA GLY A 258 21.02 -0.88 -15.70
C GLY A 258 22.21 -0.63 -16.63
N PRO A 259 22.46 -1.51 -17.61
CA PRO A 259 23.48 -1.31 -18.62
C PRO A 259 23.26 0.01 -19.39
N ILE A 260 24.29 0.84 -19.51
CA ILE A 260 24.18 2.13 -20.22
C ILE A 260 23.86 1.94 -21.70
N ASN A 261 24.31 0.83 -22.31
CA ASN A 261 24.11 0.55 -23.73
C ASN A 261 22.62 0.40 -24.07
N ASP A 262 21.82 -0.25 -23.22
CA ASP A 262 20.37 -0.38 -23.43
C ASP A 262 19.69 0.99 -23.51
N PHE A 263 20.15 1.94 -22.70
CA PHE A 263 19.66 3.31 -22.73
C PHE A 263 20.14 4.05 -23.99
N ILE A 264 21.40 3.88 -24.39
CA ILE A 264 21.95 4.44 -25.63
C ILE A 264 21.16 3.93 -26.85
N ASP A 265 20.87 2.65 -26.94
CA ASP A 265 20.10 2.07 -28.04
C ASP A 265 18.68 2.66 -28.12
N THR A 266 18.05 2.86 -26.95
CA THR A 266 16.75 3.55 -26.86
C THR A 266 16.83 4.99 -27.37
N LEU A 267 17.91 5.71 -27.05
CA LEU A 267 18.14 7.07 -27.54
C LEU A 267 18.37 7.09 -29.04
N GLN A 268 19.19 6.18 -29.57
CA GLN A 268 19.48 6.08 -31.00
C GLN A 268 18.20 5.83 -31.80
N LYS A 269 17.36 4.87 -31.36
CA LYS A 269 16.07 4.61 -32.00
C LYS A 269 15.18 5.86 -32.07
N LYS A 270 15.09 6.61 -30.97
CA LYS A 270 14.30 7.86 -30.93
C LYS A 270 14.89 8.96 -31.80
N LEU A 271 16.22 9.02 -31.89
CA LEU A 271 16.92 9.97 -32.76
C LEU A 271 16.65 9.67 -34.23
N ASP A 272 16.77 8.40 -34.63
CA ASP A 272 16.50 7.93 -35.99
C ASP A 272 15.05 8.20 -36.41
N GLU A 273 14.07 7.92 -35.53
CA GLU A 273 12.65 8.24 -35.75
C GLU A 273 12.42 9.74 -35.97
N LYS A 274 13.17 10.61 -35.28
CA LYS A 274 13.03 12.06 -35.42
C LYS A 274 13.69 12.59 -36.69
N LEU A 275 14.83 12.02 -37.08
CA LEU A 275 15.56 12.42 -38.29
C LEU A 275 14.86 11.92 -39.57
N ASN A 276 14.23 10.73 -39.53
CA ASN A 276 13.49 10.17 -40.67
C ASN A 276 12.09 10.78 -40.88
N ASN A 277 11.56 11.55 -39.91
CA ASN A 277 10.24 12.20 -39.99
C ASN A 277 10.33 13.72 -40.26
N GLN A 278 11.45 14.24 -40.77
CA GLN A 278 11.47 15.62 -41.28
C GLN A 278 10.59 15.71 -42.54
N PRO A 279 9.67 16.70 -42.65
CA PRO A 279 8.96 16.92 -43.91
C PRO A 279 9.99 17.25 -44.98
N ASP A 280 9.85 16.61 -46.14
CA ASP A 280 10.71 16.82 -47.30
C ASP A 280 10.99 18.32 -47.49
N ALA A 281 12.27 18.68 -47.52
CA ALA A 281 12.70 20.02 -47.86
C ALA A 281 12.04 20.42 -49.20
N PRO A 282 11.52 21.66 -49.36
CA PRO A 282 10.93 22.06 -50.61
C PRO A 282 11.96 21.89 -51.74
N ALA A 283 11.61 21.07 -52.73
CA ALA A 283 12.47 20.84 -53.89
C ALA A 283 12.71 22.16 -54.62
N LEU A 284 13.95 22.37 -55.08
CA LEU A 284 14.39 23.54 -55.86
C LEU A 284 13.62 23.80 -57.18
N ASN A 285 12.60 23.00 -57.51
CA ASN A 285 11.82 23.11 -58.74
C ASN A 285 10.78 24.23 -58.72
N ASP A 286 10.51 24.86 -57.57
CA ASP A 286 9.56 25.98 -57.48
C ASP A 286 10.18 27.36 -57.81
N ILE A 287 11.46 27.42 -58.20
CA ILE A 287 12.17 28.69 -58.48
C ILE A 287 12.39 28.95 -59.98
N ILE A 288 12.06 28.00 -60.89
CA ILE A 288 12.23 28.21 -62.33
C ILE A 288 10.94 27.85 -63.07
N ASN A 289 10.03 28.83 -63.16
CA ASN A 289 9.13 29.07 -64.29
C ASN A 289 8.42 30.44 -64.08
N CYS A 290 9.18 31.51 -64.33
CA CYS A 290 8.69 32.79 -64.83
C CYS A 290 8.95 32.84 -66.34
#